data_AF-A0A936C1Z4-F1
#
_entry.id   AF-A0A936C1Z4-F1
#
_cell.length_a   1.000
_cell.length_b   1.000
_cell.length_c   1.000
_cell.angle_alpha   90.00
_cell.angle_beta   90.00
_cell.angle_gamma   90.00
#
_symmetry.space_group_name_H-M   'P 1'
#
loop_
_entity.id
_entity.type
_entity.pdbx_description
1 polymer ?
#
loop_
_entity_poly.entity_id
_entity_poly.type
_entity_poly.pdbx_seq_one_letter_code
_entity_poly.pdbx_strand_id
1 'polypeptide(L)'
;MRLLARLLGDYYDAKVREQDQRRTAYLQAIYETGSRVTHDVKNLLQSLRSLCAAAESGPDAESEALRRLIQRQLPQIAQRLQTTLDKLDTRRTVPIEMQSAAEWWRALTQRYAHEQIEFHYPVGALSATLPPELFDSVADNLVQNALEKRRRGEAARIQVVLEPIGDRRCRLQVNDDGQPMGTVLAARLFREPVVSETGLGVGLYQAARQAANQGYRLRLAHNRAGNVAFTLEPE
;
A
#
# COMPACT_ATOMS: atom_id res chain seq x y z
N MET A 1 36.26 30.91 21.77
CA MET A 1 34.89 30.74 22.31
C MET A 1 33.80 31.53 21.55
N ARG A 2 34.00 32.80 21.16
CA ARG A 2 32.98 33.58 20.40
C ARG A 2 32.63 33.03 18.99
N LEU A 3 33.57 32.41 18.28
CA LEU A 3 33.33 31.88 16.93
C LEU A 3 32.42 30.64 16.91
N LEU A 4 32.58 29.76 17.91
CA LEU A 4 31.83 28.51 18.02
C LEU A 4 30.35 28.78 18.37
N ALA A 5 30.10 29.73 19.29
CA ALA A 5 28.75 30.15 19.63
C ALA A 5 28.01 30.79 18.44
N ARG A 6 28.75 31.52 17.58
CA ARG A 6 28.18 32.13 16.37
C ARG A 6 27.83 31.09 15.31
N LEU A 7 28.73 30.13 15.05
CA LEU A 7 28.45 29.00 14.15
C LEU A 7 27.29 28.13 14.63
N LEU A 8 27.14 27.93 15.95
CA LEU A 8 26.02 27.19 16.51
C LEU A 8 24.69 27.94 16.32
N GLY A 9 24.71 29.27 16.49
CA GLY A 9 23.56 30.14 16.22
C GLY A 9 23.16 30.12 14.75
N ASP A 10 24.14 30.27 13.85
CA ASP A 10 23.90 30.25 12.40
C ASP A 10 23.35 28.88 11.94
N TYR A 11 23.85 27.78 12.52
CA TYR A 11 23.34 26.43 12.25
C TYR A 11 21.93 26.22 12.80
N TYR A 12 21.64 26.71 14.00
CA TYR A 12 20.31 26.65 14.60
C TYR A 12 19.29 27.43 13.74
N ASP A 13 19.64 28.66 13.34
CA ASP A 13 18.79 29.50 12.48
C ASP A 13 18.62 28.91 11.08
N ALA A 14 19.66 28.26 10.53
CA ALA A 14 19.54 27.51 9.29
C ALA A 14 18.59 26.30 9.45
N LYS A 15 18.64 25.61 10.59
CA LYS A 15 17.78 24.44 10.87
C LYS A 15 16.31 24.82 11.05
N VAL A 16 16.06 25.94 11.74
CA VAL A 16 14.70 26.48 11.91
C VAL A 16 14.12 26.90 10.55
N ARG A 17 14.91 27.61 9.72
CA ARG A 17 14.48 27.98 8.36
C ARG A 17 14.20 26.76 7.46
N GLU A 18 15.02 25.73 7.55
CA GLU A 18 14.79 24.47 6.83
C GLU A 18 13.47 23.80 7.24
N GLN A 19 13.14 23.83 8.54
CA GLN A 19 11.90 23.28 9.08
C GLN A 19 10.67 24.07 8.64
N ASP A 20 10.74 25.40 8.65
CA ASP A 20 9.64 26.26 8.19
C ASP A 20 9.40 26.13 6.67
N GLN A 21 10.47 26.01 5.87
CA GLN A 21 10.37 25.72 4.44
C GLN A 21 9.70 24.37 4.18
N ARG A 22 10.06 23.32 4.95
CA ARG A 22 9.40 22.01 4.86
C ARG A 22 7.93 22.05 5.25
N ARG A 23 7.58 22.80 6.31
CA ARG A 23 6.18 22.95 6.75
C ARG A 23 5.34 23.68 5.70
N THR A 24 5.89 24.72 5.09
CA THR A 24 5.23 25.49 4.03
C THR A 24 5.06 24.66 2.76
N ALA A 25 6.10 23.93 2.34
CA ALA A 25 6.03 22.99 1.22
C ALA A 25 5.03 21.86 1.47
N TYR A 26 4.93 21.36 2.72
CA TYR A 26 3.95 20.36 3.11
C TYR A 26 2.50 20.90 3.06
N LEU A 27 2.26 22.10 3.57
CA LEU A 27 0.95 22.75 3.46
C LEU A 27 0.58 23.04 2.00
N GLN A 28 1.53 23.52 1.21
CA GLN A 28 1.33 23.75 -0.22
C GLN A 28 1.05 22.44 -0.97
N ALA A 29 1.74 21.34 -0.65
CA ALA A 29 1.45 20.03 -1.20
C ALA A 29 0.05 19.53 -0.81
N ILE A 30 -0.44 19.81 0.40
CA ILE A 30 -1.82 19.52 0.81
C ILE A 30 -2.82 20.38 0.03
N TYR A 31 -2.57 21.68 -0.12
CA TYR A 31 -3.43 22.58 -0.90
C TYR A 31 -3.44 22.24 -2.39
N GLU A 32 -2.30 21.88 -2.98
CA GLU A 32 -2.18 21.37 -4.34
C GLU A 32 -2.87 20.02 -4.50
N THR A 33 -2.78 19.13 -3.50
CA THR A 33 -3.49 17.83 -3.52
C THR A 33 -5.00 18.01 -3.38
N GLY A 34 -5.46 18.94 -2.52
CA GLY A 34 -6.88 19.31 -2.40
C GLY A 34 -7.42 19.93 -3.67
N SER A 35 -6.69 20.89 -4.26
CA SER A 35 -7.00 21.50 -5.55
C SER A 35 -7.05 20.47 -6.69
N ARG A 36 -6.12 19.49 -6.69
CA ARG A 36 -6.08 18.41 -7.68
C ARG A 36 -7.25 17.43 -7.52
N VAL A 37 -7.65 17.11 -6.29
CA VAL A 37 -8.86 16.29 -6.03
C VAL A 37 -10.13 17.03 -6.45
N THR A 38 -10.27 18.31 -6.13
CA THR A 38 -11.42 19.12 -6.58
C THR A 38 -11.45 19.30 -8.10
N HIS A 39 -10.27 19.48 -8.72
CA HIS A 39 -10.11 19.51 -10.17
C HIS A 39 -10.49 18.18 -10.83
N ASP A 40 -10.08 17.05 -10.25
CA ASP A 40 -10.38 15.73 -10.78
C ASP A 40 -11.87 15.37 -10.61
N VAL A 41 -12.50 15.76 -9.50
CA VAL A 41 -13.96 15.67 -9.32
C VAL A 41 -14.71 16.54 -10.34
N LYS A 42 -14.23 17.76 -10.59
CA LYS A 42 -14.81 18.65 -11.61
C LYS A 42 -14.66 18.05 -13.01
N ASN A 43 -13.51 17.44 -13.33
CA ASN A 43 -13.26 16.78 -14.61
C ASN A 43 -14.11 15.53 -14.81
N LEU A 44 -14.35 14.78 -13.73
CA LEU A 44 -15.24 13.61 -13.74
C LEU A 44 -16.70 14.01 -13.93
N LEU A 45 -17.18 15.05 -13.21
CA LEU A 45 -18.52 15.61 -13.41
C LEU A 45 -18.71 16.16 -14.83
N GLN A 46 -17.67 16.77 -15.40
CA GLN A 46 -17.70 17.30 -16.75
C GLN A 46 -17.73 16.18 -17.80
N SER A 47 -16.96 15.11 -17.60
CA SER A 47 -16.96 13.93 -18.47
C SER A 47 -18.30 13.17 -18.41
N LEU A 48 -18.91 13.08 -17.24
CA LEU A 48 -20.22 12.45 -17.07
C LEU A 48 -21.33 13.27 -17.74
N ARG A 49 -21.30 14.61 -17.62
CA ARG A 49 -22.22 15.51 -18.34
C ARG A 49 -22.09 15.39 -19.85
N SER A 50 -20.86 15.29 -20.38
CA SER A 50 -20.63 15.07 -21.81
C SER A 50 -21.16 13.73 -22.31
N LEU A 51 -21.06 12.66 -21.50
CA LEU A 51 -21.62 11.35 -21.85
C LEU A 51 -23.15 11.33 -21.77
N CYS A 52 -23.76 11.99 -20.79
CA CYS A 52 -25.22 12.15 -20.72
C CYS A 52 -25.76 12.97 -21.92
N ALA A 53 -25.11 14.08 -22.27
CA ALA A 53 -25.50 14.90 -23.42
C ALA A 53 -25.38 14.16 -24.77
N ALA A 54 -24.37 13.28 -24.91
CA ALA A 54 -24.20 12.43 -26.09
C ALA A 54 -25.22 11.28 -26.15
N ALA A 55 -25.73 10.81 -25.00
CA ALA A 55 -26.77 9.79 -24.95
C ALA A 55 -28.19 10.37 -25.19
N GLU A 56 -28.41 11.65 -24.88
CA GLU A 56 -29.70 12.35 -25.11
C GLU A 56 -29.92 12.77 -26.58
N SER A 57 -28.88 12.75 -27.41
CA SER A 57 -28.95 13.10 -28.84
C SER A 57 -29.00 11.81 -29.71
N GLY A 58 -30.18 11.22 -29.92
CA GLY A 58 -30.38 10.04 -30.82
C GLY A 58 -30.41 10.40 -32.32
N PRO A 59 -30.69 9.49 -33.31
CA PRO A 59 -31.06 8.06 -33.24
C PRO A 59 -30.30 7.07 -34.20
N ASP A 60 -30.47 5.78 -33.91
CA ASP A 60 -30.42 4.54 -34.74
C ASP A 60 -29.21 4.08 -35.58
N ALA A 61 -28.26 4.92 -36.00
CA ALA A 61 -27.02 4.43 -36.68
C ALA A 61 -25.73 4.67 -35.87
N GLU A 62 -25.74 5.67 -34.98
CA GLU A 62 -24.63 6.03 -34.09
C GLU A 62 -24.60 5.17 -32.80
N SER A 63 -25.62 4.34 -32.59
CA SER A 63 -25.84 3.55 -31.37
C SER A 63 -24.72 2.55 -31.07
N GLU A 64 -24.07 1.98 -32.08
CA GLU A 64 -22.97 1.00 -31.88
C GLU A 64 -21.63 1.68 -31.58
N ALA A 65 -21.31 2.79 -32.26
CA ALA A 65 -20.12 3.59 -31.96
C ALA A 65 -20.23 4.28 -30.59
N LEU A 66 -21.41 4.80 -30.25
CA LEU A 66 -21.74 5.35 -28.95
C LEU A 66 -21.74 4.27 -27.86
N ARG A 67 -22.31 3.07 -28.12
CA ARG A 67 -22.20 1.92 -27.22
C ARG A 67 -20.76 1.53 -26.95
N ARG A 68 -19.91 1.46 -27.99
CA ARG A 68 -18.48 1.13 -27.82
C ARG A 68 -17.73 2.21 -27.07
N LEU A 69 -18.06 3.48 -27.30
CA LEU A 69 -17.48 4.60 -26.55
C LEU A 69 -17.89 4.53 -25.08
N ILE A 70 -19.18 4.29 -24.78
CA ILE A 70 -19.69 4.10 -23.41
C ILE A 70 -19.06 2.86 -22.77
N GLN A 71 -18.99 1.72 -23.46
CA GLN A 71 -18.33 0.50 -22.97
C GLN A 71 -16.83 0.70 -22.69
N ARG A 72 -16.16 1.62 -23.40
CA ARG A 72 -14.76 1.94 -23.17
C ARG A 72 -14.55 3.01 -22.08
N GLN A 73 -15.45 3.97 -21.97
CA GLN A 73 -15.34 5.10 -21.04
C GLN A 73 -15.91 4.79 -19.66
N LEU A 74 -16.96 3.98 -19.55
CA LEU A 74 -17.59 3.62 -18.28
C LEU A 74 -16.62 2.86 -17.35
N PRO A 75 -15.81 1.89 -17.81
CA PRO A 75 -14.80 1.25 -16.97
C PRO A 75 -13.68 2.21 -16.54
N GLN A 76 -13.31 3.17 -17.39
CA GLN A 76 -12.30 4.17 -17.05
C GLN A 76 -12.82 5.16 -16.00
N ILE A 77 -14.10 5.50 -16.06
CA ILE A 77 -14.79 6.32 -15.06
C ILE A 77 -14.96 5.52 -13.76
N ALA A 78 -15.35 4.24 -13.83
CA ALA A 78 -15.44 3.36 -12.68
C ALA A 78 -14.07 3.20 -11.98
N GLN A 79 -12.99 3.04 -12.75
CA GLN A 79 -11.64 2.94 -12.20
C GLN A 79 -11.18 4.25 -11.53
N ARG A 80 -11.49 5.40 -12.15
CA ARG A 80 -11.17 6.71 -11.56
C ARG A 80 -12.03 7.02 -10.34
N LEU A 81 -13.29 6.59 -10.33
CA LEU A 81 -14.17 6.63 -9.17
C LEU A 81 -13.61 5.78 -8.05
N GLN A 82 -13.24 4.52 -8.33
CA GLN A 82 -12.61 3.64 -7.36
C GLN A 82 -11.34 4.27 -6.79
N THR A 83 -10.44 4.76 -7.64
CA THR A 83 -9.19 5.40 -7.21
C THR A 83 -9.43 6.67 -6.37
N THR A 84 -10.50 7.41 -6.65
CA THR A 84 -10.87 8.62 -5.90
C THR A 84 -11.56 8.26 -4.59
N LEU A 85 -12.40 7.22 -4.59
CA LEU A 85 -13.02 6.66 -3.41
C LEU A 85 -11.98 6.06 -2.49
N ASP A 86 -11.02 5.28 -2.98
CA ASP A 86 -9.89 4.74 -2.19
C ASP A 86 -9.08 5.86 -1.51
N LYS A 87 -8.97 7.03 -2.17
CA LYS A 87 -8.34 8.23 -1.59
C LYS A 87 -9.22 8.89 -0.52
N LEU A 88 -10.54 8.82 -0.65
CA LEU A 88 -11.52 9.39 0.29
C LEU A 88 -11.85 8.43 1.46
N ASP A 89 -11.71 7.11 1.27
CA ASP A 89 -12.06 6.06 2.23
C ASP A 89 -11.07 5.95 3.40
N THR A 90 -10.03 6.77 3.42
CA THR A 90 -9.24 7.02 4.64
C THR A 90 -10.04 7.69 5.78
N ARG A 91 -11.36 7.91 5.62
CA ARG A 91 -12.24 8.53 6.63
C ARG A 91 -13.50 7.74 7.01
N ARG A 92 -13.76 6.54 6.47
CA ARG A 92 -14.93 5.73 6.86
C ARG A 92 -14.53 4.57 7.77
N THR A 93 -14.87 4.68 9.05
CA THR A 93 -14.72 3.61 10.04
C THR A 93 -15.88 2.61 9.89
N VAL A 94 -15.84 1.77 8.85
CA VAL A 94 -16.64 0.55 8.84
C VAL A 94 -16.06 -0.37 9.91
N PRO A 95 -16.87 -1.03 10.76
CA PRO A 95 -16.37 -2.04 11.67
C PRO A 95 -15.60 -3.10 10.88
N ILE A 96 -14.32 -3.27 11.18
CA ILE A 96 -13.48 -4.24 10.47
C ILE A 96 -13.91 -5.62 10.96
N GLU A 97 -14.47 -6.42 10.05
CA GLU A 97 -14.83 -7.80 10.37
C GLU A 97 -13.57 -8.60 10.66
N MET A 98 -13.58 -9.30 11.79
CA MET A 98 -12.44 -10.10 12.24
C MET A 98 -12.67 -11.55 11.86
N GLN A 99 -11.68 -12.18 11.22
CA GLN A 99 -11.70 -13.59 10.84
C GLN A 99 -10.81 -14.42 11.78
N SER A 100 -11.12 -15.71 11.94
CA SER A 100 -10.20 -16.68 12.55
C SER A 100 -8.87 -16.73 11.79
N ALA A 101 -7.76 -16.54 12.51
CA ALA A 101 -6.42 -16.62 11.93
C ALA A 101 -6.15 -17.99 11.28
N ALA A 102 -6.72 -19.06 11.83
CA ALA A 102 -6.59 -20.42 11.30
C ALA A 102 -7.32 -20.61 9.96
N GLU A 103 -8.49 -19.98 9.79
CA GLU A 103 -9.24 -20.02 8.55
C GLU A 103 -8.57 -19.18 7.47
N TRP A 104 -8.15 -17.98 7.83
CA TRP A 104 -7.39 -17.10 6.95
C TRP A 104 -6.10 -17.78 6.47
N TRP A 105 -5.35 -18.40 7.39
CA TRP A 105 -4.12 -19.13 7.06
C TRP A 105 -4.35 -20.28 6.08
N ARG A 106 -5.44 -21.05 6.26
CA ARG A 106 -5.81 -22.11 5.33
C ARG A 106 -6.13 -21.58 3.94
N ALA A 107 -6.83 -20.45 3.85
CA ALA A 107 -7.12 -19.81 2.57
C ALA A 107 -5.83 -19.31 1.87
N LEU A 108 -4.91 -18.69 2.62
CA LEU A 108 -3.63 -18.22 2.09
C LEU A 108 -2.77 -19.38 1.55
N THR A 109 -2.62 -20.44 2.34
CA THR A 109 -1.84 -21.63 1.95
C THR A 109 -2.41 -22.32 0.70
N GLN A 110 -3.73 -22.37 0.56
CA GLN A 110 -4.39 -22.88 -0.65
C GLN A 110 -4.16 -21.98 -1.87
N ARG A 111 -4.23 -20.66 -1.70
CA ARG A 111 -4.00 -19.67 -2.78
C ARG A 111 -2.63 -19.82 -3.41
N TYR A 112 -1.62 -20.09 -2.60
CA TYR A 112 -0.22 -20.26 -3.00
C TYR A 112 0.24 -21.72 -3.06
N ALA A 113 -0.67 -22.70 -3.09
CA ALA A 113 -0.32 -24.12 -3.03
C ALA A 113 0.56 -24.61 -4.20
N HIS A 114 0.51 -23.93 -5.34
CA HIS A 114 1.32 -24.23 -6.53
C HIS A 114 2.70 -23.56 -6.49
N GLU A 115 2.92 -22.63 -5.55
CA GLU A 115 4.19 -21.96 -5.36
C GLU A 115 5.00 -22.72 -4.30
N GLN A 116 6.30 -22.91 -4.54
CA GLN A 116 7.20 -23.56 -3.59
C GLN A 116 7.52 -22.59 -2.42
N ILE A 117 6.58 -22.43 -1.50
CA ILE A 117 6.67 -21.54 -0.33
C ILE A 117 6.55 -22.38 0.95
N GLU A 118 7.42 -22.10 1.91
CA GLU A 118 7.42 -22.76 3.21
C GLU A 118 6.47 -22.06 4.19
N PHE A 119 5.30 -22.64 4.42
CA PHE A 119 4.29 -22.12 5.33
C PHE A 119 4.44 -22.70 6.74
N HIS A 120 4.61 -21.83 7.73
CA HIS A 120 4.73 -22.20 9.14
C HIS A 120 3.64 -21.54 9.99
N TYR A 121 2.85 -22.37 10.68
CA TYR A 121 1.81 -21.93 11.61
C TYR A 121 1.85 -22.77 12.89
N PRO A 122 2.19 -22.18 14.05
CA PRO A 122 2.26 -22.92 15.31
C PRO A 122 0.89 -23.49 15.69
N VAL A 123 0.90 -24.75 16.14
CA VAL A 123 -0.25 -25.45 16.73
C VAL A 123 -0.56 -24.80 18.09
N GLY A 124 -1.26 -23.66 18.07
CA GLY A 124 -1.52 -22.83 19.25
C GLY A 124 -2.07 -21.44 18.93
N ALA A 125 -1.93 -20.96 17.68
CA ALA A 125 -2.49 -19.68 17.23
C ALA A 125 -4.00 -19.72 16.89
N LEU A 126 -4.68 -20.84 17.17
CA LEU A 126 -6.07 -21.13 16.77
C LEU A 126 -7.12 -20.14 17.32
N SER A 127 -6.80 -19.40 18.38
CA SER A 127 -7.71 -18.43 19.01
C SER A 127 -7.50 -16.98 18.54
N ALA A 128 -6.45 -16.71 17.75
CA ALA A 128 -6.20 -15.39 17.22
C ALA A 128 -7.24 -15.01 16.16
N THR A 129 -7.63 -13.74 16.16
CA THR A 129 -8.48 -13.16 15.12
C THR A 129 -7.76 -12.00 14.47
N LEU A 130 -7.95 -11.83 13.16
CA LEU A 130 -7.27 -10.82 12.36
C LEU A 130 -8.22 -10.13 11.38
N PRO A 131 -7.91 -8.90 10.95
CA PRO A 131 -8.62 -8.24 9.85
C PRO A 131 -8.19 -8.84 8.50
N PRO A 132 -9.05 -9.60 7.81
CA PRO A 132 -8.65 -10.40 6.65
C PRO A 132 -8.17 -9.53 5.48
N GLU A 133 -8.85 -8.42 5.20
CA GLU A 133 -8.47 -7.51 4.09
C GLU A 133 -7.08 -6.91 4.27
N LEU A 134 -6.71 -6.53 5.49
CA LEU A 134 -5.37 -6.01 5.79
C LEU A 134 -4.31 -7.10 5.63
N PHE A 135 -4.58 -8.29 6.19
CA PHE A 135 -3.63 -9.39 6.15
C PHE A 135 -3.47 -9.95 4.74
N ASP A 136 -4.54 -10.04 3.94
CA ASP A 136 -4.48 -10.39 2.51
C ASP A 136 -3.66 -9.37 1.73
N SER A 137 -3.98 -8.07 1.88
CA SER A 137 -3.26 -6.97 1.22
C SER A 137 -1.76 -7.02 1.52
N VAL A 138 -1.38 -7.20 2.79
CA VAL A 138 0.03 -7.29 3.19
C VAL A 138 0.68 -8.58 2.71
N ALA A 139 0.05 -9.73 2.93
CA ALA A 139 0.59 -11.04 2.57
C ALA A 139 0.82 -11.13 1.06
N ASP A 140 -0.17 -10.76 0.24
CA ASP A 140 -0.06 -10.83 -1.21
C ASP A 140 1.04 -9.91 -1.74
N ASN A 141 1.13 -8.68 -1.24
CA ASN A 141 2.21 -7.76 -1.64
C ASN A 141 3.60 -8.32 -1.28
N LEU A 142 3.77 -8.86 -0.07
CA LEU A 142 5.06 -9.38 0.37
C LEU A 142 5.44 -10.67 -0.35
N VAL A 143 4.50 -11.60 -0.53
CA VAL A 143 4.72 -12.86 -1.23
C VAL A 143 5.01 -12.61 -2.70
N GLN A 144 4.27 -11.73 -3.38
CA GLN A 144 4.56 -11.39 -4.78
C GLN A 144 5.94 -10.75 -4.95
N ASN A 145 6.34 -9.84 -4.05
CA ASN A 145 7.70 -9.27 -4.07
C ASN A 145 8.77 -10.36 -3.94
N ALA A 146 8.58 -11.33 -3.04
CA ALA A 146 9.51 -12.44 -2.87
C ALA A 146 9.53 -13.38 -4.09
N LEU A 147 8.37 -13.67 -4.68
CA LEU A 147 8.24 -14.45 -5.91
C LEU A 147 8.91 -13.76 -7.10
N GLU A 148 8.81 -12.45 -7.21
CA GLU A 148 9.51 -11.65 -8.23
C GLU A 148 11.03 -11.76 -8.10
N LYS A 149 11.57 -11.61 -6.88
CA LYS A 149 13.00 -11.85 -6.62
C LYS A 149 13.42 -13.25 -7.05
N ARG A 150 12.61 -14.26 -6.75
CA ARG A 150 12.88 -15.64 -7.16
C ARG A 150 12.90 -15.79 -8.68
N ARG A 151 11.96 -15.18 -9.40
CA ARG A 151 11.94 -15.17 -10.89
C ARG A 151 13.18 -14.51 -11.49
N ARG A 152 13.76 -13.53 -10.81
CA ARG A 152 15.03 -12.86 -11.20
C ARG A 152 16.28 -13.66 -10.83
N GLY A 153 16.14 -14.79 -10.12
CA GLY A 153 17.26 -15.57 -9.59
C GLY A 153 17.95 -14.93 -8.39
N GLU A 154 17.31 -13.96 -7.74
CA GLU A 154 17.87 -13.21 -6.62
C GLU A 154 17.56 -13.85 -5.26
N ALA A 155 16.55 -14.74 -5.20
CA ALA A 155 16.14 -15.50 -4.03
C ALA A 155 15.78 -16.93 -4.45
N ALA A 156 15.92 -17.90 -3.55
CA ALA A 156 15.56 -19.30 -3.78
C ALA A 156 14.41 -19.74 -2.87
N ARG A 157 14.47 -19.38 -1.59
CA ARG A 157 13.50 -19.79 -0.57
C ARG A 157 12.67 -18.61 -0.11
N ILE A 158 11.38 -18.91 0.08
CA ILE A 158 10.39 -18.00 0.61
C ILE A 158 9.69 -18.71 1.76
N GLN A 159 9.62 -18.05 2.91
CA GLN A 159 8.96 -18.57 4.09
C GLN A 159 7.89 -17.59 4.54
N VAL A 160 6.70 -18.10 4.84
CA VAL A 160 5.63 -17.32 5.46
C VAL A 160 5.36 -17.93 6.83
N VAL A 161 5.35 -17.10 7.85
CA VAL A 161 5.16 -17.50 9.24
C VAL A 161 4.04 -16.66 9.85
N LEU A 162 3.09 -17.31 10.51
CA LEU A 162 2.06 -16.62 11.30
C LEU A 162 2.16 -17.07 12.76
N GLU A 163 2.58 -16.18 13.64
CA GLU A 163 2.86 -16.47 15.05
C GLU A 163 1.85 -15.77 15.97
N PRO A 164 1.41 -16.40 17.07
CA PRO A 164 0.55 -15.74 18.04
C PRO A 164 1.34 -14.69 18.86
N ILE A 165 0.69 -13.57 19.19
CA ILE A 165 1.18 -12.54 20.10
C ILE A 165 0.11 -12.29 21.16
N GLY A 166 0.34 -12.81 22.37
CA GLY A 166 -0.67 -12.79 23.44
C GLY A 166 -1.89 -13.64 23.08
N ASP A 167 -3.04 -13.33 23.69
CA ASP A 167 -4.18 -14.27 23.69
C ASP A 167 -5.00 -14.28 22.40
N ARG A 168 -5.09 -13.15 21.67
CA ARG A 168 -6.00 -13.00 20.52
C ARG A 168 -5.41 -12.31 19.29
N ARG A 169 -4.10 -12.05 19.30
CA ARG A 169 -3.42 -11.34 18.21
C ARG A 169 -2.33 -12.21 17.60
N CYS A 170 -1.87 -11.84 16.42
CA CYS A 170 -0.83 -12.57 15.70
C CYS A 170 0.09 -11.61 14.94
N ARG A 171 1.28 -12.09 14.62
CA ARG A 171 2.24 -11.46 13.71
C ARG A 171 2.36 -12.32 12.47
N LEU A 172 2.24 -11.68 11.32
CA LEU A 172 2.59 -12.25 10.04
C LEU A 172 4.03 -11.86 9.70
N GLN A 173 4.82 -12.82 9.26
CA GLN A 173 6.18 -12.60 8.77
C GLN A 173 6.37 -13.27 7.41
N VAL A 174 6.97 -12.55 6.47
CA VAL A 174 7.36 -13.08 5.15
C VAL A 174 8.86 -12.88 4.98
N ASN A 175 9.57 -13.97 4.74
CA ASN A 175 11.03 -14.01 4.59
C ASN A 175 11.41 -14.50 3.20
N ASP A 176 12.40 -13.87 2.59
CA ASP A 176 13.13 -14.39 1.44
C ASP A 176 14.63 -14.47 1.74
N ASP A 177 15.31 -15.45 1.14
CA ASP A 177 16.77 -15.58 1.25
C ASP A 177 17.55 -14.79 0.19
N GLY A 178 16.92 -13.76 -0.38
CA GLY A 178 17.52 -12.96 -1.44
C GLY A 178 18.46 -11.86 -0.97
N GLN A 179 18.77 -10.97 -1.90
CA GLN A 179 19.63 -9.81 -1.66
C GLN A 179 18.90 -8.70 -0.89
N PRO A 180 19.61 -7.95 -0.03
CA PRO A 180 19.02 -6.87 0.72
C PRO A 180 18.65 -5.71 -0.19
N MET A 181 17.64 -4.95 0.21
CA MET A 181 17.32 -3.67 -0.41
C MET A 181 18.38 -2.64 -0.03
N GLY A 182 18.73 -1.75 -0.96
CA GLY A 182 19.59 -0.61 -0.66
C GLY A 182 19.05 0.23 0.49
N THR A 183 19.92 0.78 1.33
CA THR A 183 19.54 1.49 2.58
C THR A 183 18.57 2.63 2.34
N VAL A 184 18.73 3.37 1.25
CA VAL A 184 17.83 4.45 0.83
C VAL A 184 16.44 3.93 0.49
N LEU A 185 16.35 2.81 -0.24
CA LEU A 185 15.08 2.17 -0.60
C LEU A 185 14.36 1.64 0.65
N ALA A 186 15.08 0.95 1.53
CA ALA A 186 14.56 0.41 2.78
C ALA A 186 13.95 1.51 3.69
N ALA A 187 14.54 2.70 3.73
CA ALA A 187 14.05 3.83 4.54
C ALA A 187 12.76 4.46 3.98
N ARG A 188 12.49 4.30 2.68
CA ARG A 188 11.38 4.95 1.96
C ARG A 188 10.17 4.04 1.75
N LEU A 189 10.38 2.73 1.78
CA LEU A 189 9.44 1.66 1.45
C LEU A 189 8.00 1.81 2.00
N PHE A 190 7.86 2.38 3.19
CA PHE A 190 6.57 2.58 3.89
C PHE A 190 6.13 4.04 3.99
N ARG A 191 6.97 4.99 3.58
CA ARG A 191 6.73 6.44 3.72
C ARG A 191 6.25 7.09 2.44
N GLU A 192 6.63 6.54 1.31
CA GLU A 192 6.30 7.06 -0.01
C GLU A 192 6.23 5.92 -1.04
N PRO A 193 5.49 6.10 -2.15
CA PRO A 193 5.53 5.17 -3.27
C PRO A 193 6.96 5.03 -3.79
N VAL A 194 7.40 3.79 -4.01
CA VAL A 194 8.73 3.51 -4.58
C VAL A 194 8.58 2.78 -5.89
N VAL A 195 9.04 3.41 -6.97
CA VAL A 195 9.02 2.83 -8.32
C VAL A 195 9.67 1.45 -8.32
N SER A 196 8.92 0.43 -8.75
CA SER A 196 9.44 -0.90 -9.04
C SER A 196 9.64 -1.03 -10.55
N GLU A 197 10.63 -1.79 -10.98
CA GLU A 197 10.86 -2.07 -12.41
C GLU A 197 9.72 -2.88 -13.05
N THR A 198 8.94 -3.61 -12.23
CA THR A 198 7.88 -4.53 -12.67
C THR A 198 6.47 -4.10 -12.26
N GLY A 199 6.31 -2.98 -11.54
CA GLY A 199 5.00 -2.52 -11.05
C GLY A 199 4.95 -1.06 -10.61
N LEU A 200 3.74 -0.59 -10.29
CA LEU A 200 3.46 0.83 -9.94
C LEU A 200 4.12 1.30 -8.63
N GLY A 201 4.67 0.39 -7.82
CA GLY A 201 5.45 0.78 -6.63
C GLY A 201 4.63 1.30 -5.44
N VAL A 202 3.32 1.13 -5.50
CA VAL A 202 2.36 1.68 -4.51
C VAL A 202 1.88 0.67 -3.48
N GLY A 203 1.97 -0.64 -3.77
CA GLY A 203 1.32 -1.69 -2.99
C GLY A 203 1.77 -1.72 -1.53
N LEU A 204 3.08 -1.74 -1.28
CA LEU A 204 3.60 -1.81 0.08
C LEU A 204 3.41 -0.52 0.88
N TYR A 205 3.41 0.63 0.21
CA TYR A 205 3.06 1.92 0.82
C TYR A 205 1.58 1.97 1.24
N GLN A 206 0.68 1.49 0.38
CA GLN A 206 -0.75 1.40 0.70
C GLN A 206 -1.01 0.43 1.85
N ALA A 207 -0.38 -0.75 1.82
CA ALA A 207 -0.47 -1.75 2.87
C ALA A 207 0.03 -1.22 4.23
N ALA A 208 1.13 -0.45 4.24
CA ALA A 208 1.64 0.19 5.45
C ALA A 208 0.69 1.25 6.03
N ARG A 209 0.05 2.05 5.17
CA ARG A 209 -0.96 3.03 5.61
C ARG A 209 -2.22 2.35 6.14
N GLN A 210 -2.67 1.29 5.47
CA GLN A 210 -3.81 0.48 5.93
C GLN A 210 -3.50 -0.13 7.31
N ALA A 211 -2.31 -0.70 7.49
CA ALA A 211 -1.86 -1.23 8.78
C ALA A 211 -1.93 -0.16 9.88
N ALA A 212 -1.32 1.00 9.66
CA ALA A 212 -1.29 2.08 10.64
C ALA A 212 -2.70 2.57 11.03
N ASN A 213 -3.62 2.64 10.07
CA ASN A 213 -5.01 3.04 10.32
C ASN A 213 -5.80 2.00 11.13
N GLN A 214 -5.36 0.74 11.13
CA GLN A 214 -6.03 -0.37 11.83
C GLN A 214 -5.31 -0.80 13.12
N GLY A 215 -4.33 -0.03 13.59
CA GLY A 215 -3.58 -0.33 14.81
C GLY A 215 -2.52 -1.43 14.64
N TYR A 216 -2.01 -1.59 13.42
CA TYR A 216 -0.91 -2.49 13.07
C TYR A 216 0.29 -1.72 12.54
N ARG A 217 1.45 -2.36 12.59
CA ARG A 217 2.72 -1.85 12.08
C ARG A 217 3.32 -2.85 11.11
N LEU A 218 3.51 -2.41 9.87
CA LEU A 218 4.33 -3.11 8.87
C LEU A 218 5.77 -2.59 8.94
N ARG A 219 6.74 -3.49 9.07
CA ARG A 219 8.16 -3.13 9.14
C ARG A 219 9.05 -4.13 8.41
N LEU A 220 10.24 -3.67 8.04
CA LEU A 220 11.35 -4.51 7.58
C LEU A 220 12.15 -4.94 8.81
N ALA A 221 11.95 -6.18 9.26
CA ALA A 221 12.59 -6.74 10.45
C ALA A 221 14.05 -7.11 10.20
N HIS A 222 14.36 -7.66 9.01
CA HIS A 222 15.72 -7.98 8.59
C HIS A 222 15.95 -7.55 7.15
N ASN A 223 17.14 -7.01 6.88
CA ASN A 223 17.56 -6.58 5.55
C ASN A 223 19.04 -6.90 5.35
N ARG A 224 19.35 -8.20 5.28
CA ARG A 224 20.71 -8.70 5.03
C ARG A 224 20.66 -9.77 3.95
N ALA A 225 21.77 -9.97 3.23
CA ALA A 225 21.85 -11.05 2.25
C ALA A 225 21.52 -12.40 2.90
N GLY A 226 20.66 -13.19 2.24
CA GLY A 226 20.19 -14.46 2.76
C GLY A 226 19.07 -14.35 3.81
N ASN A 227 18.66 -13.14 4.21
CA ASN A 227 17.55 -12.94 5.15
C ASN A 227 16.95 -11.53 5.03
N VAL A 228 15.96 -11.40 4.16
CA VAL A 228 15.10 -10.23 4.05
C VAL A 228 13.73 -10.58 4.61
N ALA A 229 13.36 -9.95 5.72
CA ALA A 229 12.18 -10.32 6.50
C ALA A 229 11.29 -9.12 6.74
N PHE A 230 10.01 -9.23 6.38
CA PHE A 230 8.98 -8.26 6.65
C PHE A 230 8.03 -8.78 7.70
N THR A 231 7.60 -7.92 8.62
CA THR A 231 6.67 -8.30 9.69
C THR A 231 5.52 -7.32 9.78
N LEU A 232 4.30 -7.85 9.85
CA LEU A 232 3.09 -7.14 10.24
C LEU A 232 2.70 -7.61 11.64
N GLU A 233 2.59 -6.68 12.58
CA GLU A 233 2.20 -6.97 13.96
C GLU A 233 1.33 -5.84 14.52
N PRO A 234 0.51 -6.09 15.55
CA PRO A 234 -0.21 -5.03 16.25
C PRO A 234 0.76 -4.00 16.86
N GLU A 235 0.33 -2.75 17.00
CA GLU A 235 1.11 -1.71 17.72
C GLU A 235 1.26 -2.00 19.22
#